data_AF-V5IAV5-F1
#
_entry.id   AF-V5IAV5-F1
#
_cell.length_a   1.000
_cell.length_b   1.000
_cell.length_c   1.000
_cell.angle_alpha   90.00
_cell.angle_beta   90.00
_cell.angle_gamma   90.00
#
_symmetry.space_group_name_H-M   'P 1'
#
loop_
_entity.id
_entity.type
_entity.pdbx_description
1 polymer ?
#
loop_
_entity_poly.entity_id
_entity_poly.type
_entity_poly.pdbx_seq_one_letter_code
_entity_poly.pdbx_strand_id
1 'polypeptide(L)'
;MCENGSEFNDTVDPRVHVELERLNNATDEINKLEVELDESRTAFRQLLCDSTAKVDAIRLKLGMCVERARPYYEARFCANEIFKQTQTAAMKFERANSAHSAAREMVYLAEQGLGGRTLDPAWQEMLNHATQRVNDAERDRGIAETEHRIACVKHEAANAKVQSLQKELKRAITKSSLSIRRSLMKMSNILSQHELMFLPY
;
A
#
# COMPACT_ATOMS: atom_id res chain seq x y z
N MET A 1 5.90 -95.08 49.59
CA MET A 1 5.03 -94.10 48.90
C MET A 1 4.33 -93.31 49.99
N CYS A 2 4.72 -92.05 50.20
CA CYS A 2 3.91 -91.03 50.87
C CYS A 2 4.23 -89.69 50.20
N GLU A 3 3.15 -88.95 50.00
CA GLU A 3 2.97 -87.77 49.18
C GLU A 3 3.83 -86.58 49.64
N ASN A 4 4.41 -85.86 48.68
CA ASN A 4 4.71 -84.45 48.80
C ASN A 4 4.16 -83.77 47.56
N GLY A 5 2.83 -83.70 47.48
CA GLY A 5 2.15 -82.72 46.65
C GLY A 5 2.31 -81.37 47.33
N SER A 6 3.41 -80.67 47.04
CA SER A 6 3.48 -79.25 47.33
C SER A 6 2.35 -78.59 46.57
N GLU A 7 1.30 -78.18 47.27
CA GLU A 7 0.32 -77.22 46.77
C GLU A 7 1.11 -75.98 46.32
N PHE A 8 1.40 -75.92 45.02
CA PHE A 8 1.83 -74.69 44.39
C PHE A 8 0.65 -73.74 44.56
N ASN A 9 0.80 -72.82 45.51
CA ASN A 9 -0.19 -71.80 45.75
C ASN A 9 -0.27 -70.93 44.49
N ASP A 10 -1.26 -71.21 43.64
CA ASP A 10 -1.54 -70.59 42.33
C ASP A 10 -2.03 -69.13 42.46
N THR A 11 -1.71 -68.48 43.58
CA THR A 11 -2.07 -67.10 43.86
C THR A 11 -0.90 -66.20 43.52
N VAL A 12 -1.01 -65.50 42.39
CA VAL A 12 -0.12 -64.40 42.00
C VAL A 12 0.00 -63.42 43.18
N ASP A 13 1.23 -63.03 43.55
CA ASP A 13 1.48 -62.05 44.63
C ASP A 13 0.62 -60.79 44.37
N PRO A 14 -0.21 -60.34 45.34
CA PRO A 14 -1.07 -59.17 45.17
C PRO A 14 -0.36 -57.91 44.66
N ARG A 15 0.94 -57.74 44.95
CA ARG A 15 1.74 -56.63 44.42
C ARG A 15 1.99 -56.75 42.91
N VAL A 16 2.23 -57.97 42.42
CA VAL A 16 2.38 -58.25 40.98
C VAL A 16 1.07 -57.97 40.26
N HIS A 17 -0.07 -58.30 40.87
CA HIS A 17 -1.39 -58.01 40.29
C HIS A 17 -1.63 -56.49 40.12
N VAL A 18 -1.30 -55.68 41.13
CA VAL A 18 -1.43 -54.21 41.07
C VAL A 18 -0.56 -53.60 39.98
N GLU A 19 0.69 -54.04 39.83
CA GLU A 19 1.57 -53.50 38.78
C GLU A 19 1.13 -53.93 37.37
N LEU A 20 0.58 -55.15 37.21
CA LEU A 20 -0.01 -55.58 35.94
C LEU A 20 -1.25 -54.75 35.56
N GLU A 21 -2.10 -54.41 36.54
CA GLU A 21 -3.24 -53.53 36.31
C GLU A 21 -2.79 -52.11 35.90
N ARG A 22 -1.74 -51.57 36.55
CA ARG A 22 -1.13 -50.31 36.12
C ARG A 22 -0.56 -50.38 34.71
N LEU A 23 0.10 -51.47 34.34
CA LEU A 23 0.66 -51.66 33.01
C LEU A 23 -0.44 -51.74 31.94
N ASN A 24 -1.53 -52.45 32.22
CA ASN A 24 -2.69 -52.51 31.33
C ASN A 24 -3.32 -51.11 31.18
N ASN A 25 -3.53 -50.38 32.27
CA ASN A 25 -4.07 -49.01 32.22
C ASN A 25 -3.17 -48.06 31.43
N ALA A 26 -1.85 -48.12 31.63
CA ALA A 26 -0.90 -47.33 30.86
C ALA A 26 -0.89 -47.70 29.38
N THR A 27 -1.07 -48.98 29.05
CA THR A 27 -1.18 -49.45 27.66
C THR A 27 -2.45 -48.91 27.00
N ASP A 28 -3.57 -48.93 27.70
CA ASP A 28 -4.83 -48.35 27.22
C ASP A 28 -4.72 -46.83 27.02
N GLU A 29 -4.02 -46.13 27.93
CA GLU A 29 -3.76 -44.70 27.82
C GLU A 29 -2.85 -44.37 26.62
N ILE A 30 -1.79 -45.15 26.39
CA ILE A 30 -0.93 -45.03 25.21
C ILE A 30 -1.75 -45.22 23.93
N ASN A 31 -2.52 -46.30 23.83
CA ASN A 31 -3.33 -46.59 22.66
C ASN A 31 -4.34 -45.46 22.38
N LYS A 32 -4.95 -44.91 23.43
CA LYS A 32 -5.87 -43.77 23.32
C LYS A 32 -5.15 -42.53 22.79
N LEU A 33 -4.00 -42.17 23.36
CA LEU A 33 -3.21 -41.02 22.92
C LEU A 33 -2.70 -41.17 21.49
N GLU A 34 -2.35 -42.40 21.07
CA GLU A 34 -1.95 -42.69 19.69
C GLU A 34 -3.09 -42.42 18.70
N VAL A 35 -4.32 -42.85 19.02
CA VAL A 35 -5.50 -42.56 18.20
C VAL A 35 -5.77 -41.06 18.13
N GLU A 36 -5.78 -40.35 19.27
CA GLU A 36 -6.00 -38.90 19.32
C GLU A 36 -4.93 -38.12 18.54
N LEU A 37 -3.67 -38.58 18.58
CA LEU A 37 -2.57 -37.98 17.83
C LEU A 37 -2.75 -38.15 16.32
N ASP A 38 -3.15 -39.32 15.85
CA ASP A 38 -3.37 -39.58 14.43
C ASP A 38 -4.61 -38.86 13.89
N GLU A 39 -5.68 -38.75 14.69
CA GLU A 39 -6.83 -37.90 14.39
C GLU A 39 -6.41 -36.43 14.26
N SER A 40 -5.63 -35.91 15.22
CA SER A 40 -5.12 -34.53 15.22
C SER A 40 -4.22 -34.25 14.02
N ARG A 41 -3.32 -35.17 13.67
CA ARG A 41 -2.45 -35.09 12.49
C ARG A 41 -3.24 -35.09 11.19
N THR A 42 -4.30 -35.89 11.11
CA THR A 42 -5.17 -35.97 9.94
C THR A 42 -5.96 -34.67 9.78
N ALA A 43 -6.55 -34.16 10.85
CA ALA A 43 -7.26 -32.88 10.87
C ALA A 43 -6.34 -31.71 10.45
N PHE A 44 -5.11 -31.67 10.96
CA PHE A 44 -4.13 -30.65 10.59
C PHE A 44 -3.76 -30.70 9.10
N ARG A 45 -3.48 -31.90 8.56
CA ARG A 45 -3.18 -32.08 7.13
C ARG A 45 -4.34 -31.64 6.24
N GLN A 46 -5.56 -31.98 6.63
CA GLN A 46 -6.77 -31.55 5.92
C GLN A 46 -6.92 -30.02 5.93
N LEU A 47 -6.77 -29.40 7.11
CA LEU A 47 -6.83 -27.95 7.26
C LEU A 47 -5.79 -27.23 6.39
N LEU A 48 -4.55 -27.72 6.36
CA LEU A 48 -3.49 -27.17 5.51
C LEU A 48 -3.84 -27.25 4.02
N CYS A 49 -4.32 -28.40 3.56
CA CYS A 49 -4.71 -28.60 2.17
C CYS A 49 -5.84 -27.64 1.77
N ASP A 50 -6.90 -27.60 2.57
CA ASP A 50 -8.06 -26.73 2.34
C ASP A 50 -7.68 -25.25 2.38
N SER A 51 -6.80 -24.86 3.30
CA SER A 51 -6.34 -23.48 3.45
C SER A 51 -5.49 -23.05 2.27
N THR A 52 -4.59 -23.90 1.81
CA THR A 52 -3.75 -23.65 0.63
C THR A 52 -4.62 -23.44 -0.61
N ALA A 53 -5.57 -24.34 -0.86
CA ALA A 53 -6.50 -24.22 -1.97
C ALA A 53 -7.35 -22.93 -1.91
N LYS A 54 -7.82 -22.55 -0.70
CA LYS A 54 -8.57 -21.30 -0.49
C LYS A 54 -7.71 -20.06 -0.76
N VAL A 55 -6.47 -20.03 -0.29
CA VAL A 55 -5.53 -18.92 -0.52
C VAL A 55 -5.23 -18.77 -2.01
N ASP A 56 -4.99 -19.87 -2.73
CA ASP A 56 -4.76 -19.83 -4.17
C ASP A 56 -5.97 -19.32 -4.95
N ALA A 57 -7.19 -19.74 -4.59
CA ALA A 57 -8.41 -19.22 -5.18
C ALA A 57 -8.59 -17.72 -4.93
N ILE A 58 -8.25 -17.25 -3.72
CA ILE A 58 -8.25 -15.83 -3.36
C ILE A 58 -7.23 -15.05 -4.22
N ARG A 59 -6.01 -15.56 -4.36
CA ARG A 59 -4.93 -14.97 -5.16
C ARG A 59 -5.36 -14.77 -6.61
N LEU A 60 -5.87 -15.82 -7.25
CA LEU A 60 -6.31 -15.76 -8.66
C LEU A 60 -7.43 -14.72 -8.85
N LYS A 61 -8.43 -14.74 -7.97
CA LYS A 61 -9.57 -13.81 -8.04
C LYS A 61 -9.15 -12.36 -7.82
N LEU A 62 -8.23 -12.11 -6.88
CA LEU A 62 -7.67 -10.79 -6.64
C LEU A 62 -6.92 -10.27 -7.86
N GLY A 63 -6.02 -11.09 -8.42
CA GLY A 63 -5.27 -10.73 -9.62
C GLY A 63 -6.19 -10.25 -10.75
N MET A 64 -7.22 -11.02 -11.08
CA MET A 64 -8.17 -10.65 -12.14
C MET A 64 -8.91 -9.34 -11.86
N CYS A 65 -9.27 -9.05 -10.61
CA CYS A 65 -10.00 -7.82 -10.28
C CYS A 65 -9.07 -6.60 -10.27
N VAL A 66 -7.82 -6.78 -9.83
CA VAL A 66 -6.78 -5.75 -9.84
C VAL A 66 -6.42 -5.38 -11.26
N GLU A 67 -6.13 -6.36 -12.13
CA GLU A 67 -5.78 -6.10 -13.55
C GLU A 67 -6.86 -5.29 -14.27
N ARG A 68 -8.13 -5.59 -14.03
CA ARG A 68 -9.24 -4.86 -14.67
C ARG A 68 -9.39 -3.41 -14.21
N ALA A 69 -8.98 -3.09 -12.99
CA ALA A 69 -9.04 -1.73 -12.46
C ALA A 69 -7.71 -0.95 -12.65
N ARG A 70 -6.63 -1.64 -13.00
CA ARG A 70 -5.26 -1.10 -13.16
C ARG A 70 -5.20 0.14 -14.05
N PRO A 71 -5.80 0.20 -15.26
CA PRO A 71 -5.67 1.36 -16.13
C PRO A 71 -6.20 2.66 -15.52
N TYR A 72 -7.26 2.57 -14.71
CA TYR A 72 -7.80 3.72 -13.98
C TYR A 72 -6.81 4.23 -12.93
N TYR A 73 -6.22 3.34 -12.14
CA TYR A 73 -5.29 3.74 -11.09
C TYR A 73 -3.96 4.28 -11.66
N GLU A 74 -3.47 3.70 -12.75
CA GLU A 74 -2.31 4.22 -13.48
C GLU A 74 -2.57 5.62 -14.06
N ALA A 75 -3.73 5.82 -14.70
CA ALA A 75 -4.13 7.15 -15.19
C ALA A 75 -4.25 8.16 -14.04
N ARG A 76 -4.80 7.75 -12.90
CA ARG A 76 -4.93 8.62 -11.70
C ARG A 76 -3.55 8.98 -11.13
N PHE A 77 -2.62 8.03 -11.09
CA PHE A 77 -1.25 8.29 -10.68
C PHE A 77 -0.56 9.27 -11.63
N CYS A 78 -0.66 9.05 -12.94
CA CYS A 78 -0.12 9.95 -13.95
C CYS A 78 -0.69 11.37 -13.87
N ALA A 79 -2.02 11.50 -13.71
CA ALA A 79 -2.67 12.81 -13.54
C ALA A 79 -2.16 13.56 -12.30
N ASN A 80 -1.89 12.84 -11.21
CA ASN A 80 -1.32 13.41 -9.99
C ASN A 80 0.14 13.89 -10.19
N GLU A 81 0.96 13.16 -10.94
CA GLU A 81 2.31 13.61 -11.28
C GLU A 81 2.29 14.86 -12.18
N ILE A 82 1.39 14.89 -13.18
CA ILE A 82 1.21 16.07 -14.04
C ILE A 82 0.67 17.26 -13.22
N PHE A 83 -0.20 17.03 -12.24
CA PHE A 83 -0.67 18.08 -11.33
C PHE A 83 0.49 18.73 -10.55
N LYS A 84 1.40 17.93 -9.98
CA LYS A 84 2.60 18.45 -9.29
C LYS A 84 3.49 19.28 -10.21
N GLN A 85 3.68 18.83 -11.45
CA GLN A 85 4.43 19.60 -12.45
C GLN A 85 3.74 20.92 -12.80
N THR A 86 2.40 20.90 -12.90
CA THR A 86 1.59 22.10 -13.15
C THR A 86 1.69 23.09 -12.01
N GLN A 87 1.63 22.63 -10.76
CA GLN A 87 1.83 23.47 -9.57
C GLN A 87 3.24 24.08 -9.55
N THR A 88 4.25 23.30 -9.94
CA THR A 88 5.62 23.80 -10.06
C THR A 88 5.73 24.90 -11.12
N ALA A 89 5.11 24.72 -12.28
CA ALA A 89 5.05 25.74 -13.33
C ALA A 89 4.27 26.99 -12.87
N ALA A 90 3.19 26.82 -12.11
CA ALA A 90 2.42 27.92 -11.53
C ALA A 90 3.28 28.77 -10.59
N MET A 91 4.01 28.13 -9.66
CA MET A 91 4.91 28.82 -8.74
C MET A 91 6.03 29.58 -9.48
N LYS A 92 6.56 29.02 -10.57
CA LYS A 92 7.54 29.72 -11.43
C LYS A 92 6.93 30.97 -12.07
N PHE A 93 5.72 30.85 -12.61
CA PHE A 93 5.01 31.97 -13.21
C PHE A 93 4.69 33.07 -12.18
N GLU A 94 4.22 32.71 -10.99
CA GLU A 94 4.00 33.66 -9.88
C GLU A 94 5.28 34.38 -9.46
N ARG A 95 6.40 33.65 -9.39
CA ARG A 95 7.71 34.25 -9.09
C ARG A 95 8.15 35.21 -10.20
N ALA A 96 7.95 34.84 -11.47
CA ALA A 96 8.28 35.71 -12.61
C ALA A 96 7.40 36.97 -12.64
N ASN A 97 6.10 36.85 -12.35
CA ASN A 97 5.19 37.99 -12.17
C ASN A 97 5.67 38.92 -11.05
N SER A 98 6.06 38.36 -9.91
CA SER A 98 6.58 39.14 -8.78
C SER A 98 7.87 39.87 -9.14
N ALA A 99 8.79 39.20 -9.84
CA ALA A 99 10.05 39.80 -10.31
C ALA A 99 9.81 40.92 -11.32
N HIS A 100 8.89 40.74 -12.26
CA HIS A 100 8.50 41.77 -13.22
C HIS A 100 7.87 42.98 -12.52
N SER A 101 6.96 42.77 -11.56
CA SER A 101 6.37 43.84 -10.75
C SER A 101 7.44 44.63 -9.98
N ALA A 102 8.42 43.93 -9.37
CA ALA A 102 9.52 44.58 -8.68
C ALA A 102 10.43 45.37 -9.64
N ALA A 103 10.70 44.84 -10.84
CA ALA A 103 11.47 45.55 -11.86
C ALA A 103 10.76 46.84 -12.31
N ARG A 104 9.43 46.80 -12.49
CA ARG A 104 8.62 47.99 -12.83
C ARG A 104 8.66 49.05 -11.74
N GLU A 105 8.57 48.64 -10.48
CA GLU A 105 8.66 49.55 -9.34
C GLU A 105 10.03 50.24 -9.30
N MET A 106 11.12 49.52 -9.59
CA MET A 106 12.46 50.10 -9.66
C MET A 106 12.59 51.18 -10.75
N VAL A 107 11.96 50.99 -11.92
CA VAL A 107 11.91 52.02 -12.97
C VAL A 107 11.11 53.24 -12.48
N TYR A 108 9.94 53.01 -11.88
CA TYR A 108 9.10 54.08 -11.35
C TYR A 108 9.83 54.95 -10.30
N LEU A 109 10.53 54.31 -9.36
CA LEU A 109 11.33 55.01 -8.35
C LEU A 109 12.52 55.77 -8.97
N ALA A 110 13.16 55.19 -10.00
CA ALA A 110 14.23 55.87 -10.74
C ALA A 110 13.71 57.13 -11.46
N GLU A 111 12.52 57.06 -12.07
CA GLU A 111 11.88 58.19 -12.74
C GLU A 111 11.49 59.30 -11.74
N GLN A 112 10.94 58.95 -10.58
CA GLN A 112 10.64 59.91 -9.52
C GLN A 112 11.89 60.60 -8.97
N GLY A 113 12.97 59.85 -8.78
CA GLY A 113 14.25 60.36 -8.27
C GLY A 113 14.90 61.42 -9.18
N LEU A 114 14.58 61.40 -10.48
CA LEU A 114 15.05 62.39 -11.45
C LEU A 114 14.46 63.79 -11.18
N GLY A 115 13.24 63.89 -10.64
CA GLY A 115 12.69 65.11 -10.03
C GLY A 115 12.81 66.41 -10.85
N GLY A 116 12.81 66.33 -12.18
CA GLY A 116 12.98 67.49 -13.08
C GLY A 116 14.42 68.01 -13.23
N ARG A 117 15.43 67.26 -12.77
CA ARG A 117 16.86 67.58 -12.97
C ARG A 117 17.30 67.29 -14.41
N THR A 118 18.37 67.96 -14.86
CA THR A 118 18.98 67.68 -16.16
C THR A 118 19.51 66.25 -16.20
N LEU A 119 19.19 65.52 -17.28
CA LEU A 119 19.65 64.16 -17.50
C LEU A 119 21.17 64.15 -17.65
N ASP A 120 21.90 63.74 -16.61
CA ASP A 120 23.33 63.50 -16.74
C ASP A 120 23.60 62.10 -17.35
N PRO A 121 24.80 61.83 -17.89
CA PRO A 121 25.10 60.56 -18.53
C PRO A 121 24.97 59.34 -17.61
N ALA A 122 25.23 59.47 -16.31
CA ALA A 122 25.16 58.36 -15.35
C ALA A 122 23.71 57.98 -15.03
N TRP A 123 22.82 58.97 -14.92
CA TRP A 123 21.38 58.76 -14.76
C TRP A 123 20.74 58.15 -16.01
N GLN A 124 21.18 58.57 -17.20
CA GLN A 124 20.72 57.97 -18.45
C GLN A 124 21.09 56.48 -18.53
N GLU A 125 22.31 56.12 -18.15
CA GLU A 125 22.77 54.73 -18.10
C GLU A 125 21.97 53.90 -17.08
N MET A 126 21.69 54.46 -15.90
CA MET A 126 20.84 53.83 -14.88
C MET A 126 19.42 53.54 -15.40
N LEU A 127 18.79 54.51 -16.07
CA LEU A 127 17.44 54.34 -16.62
C LEU A 127 17.41 53.30 -17.75
N ASN A 128 18.43 53.29 -18.61
CA ASN A 128 18.60 52.28 -19.65
C ASN A 128 18.70 50.87 -19.04
N HIS A 129 19.50 50.70 -17.99
CA HIS A 129 19.64 49.42 -17.30
C HIS A 129 18.34 49.00 -16.60
N ALA A 130 17.64 49.92 -15.94
CA ALA A 130 16.35 49.64 -15.31
C ALA A 130 15.28 49.23 -16.33
N THR A 131 15.23 49.92 -17.47
CA THR A 131 14.33 49.60 -18.61
C THR A 131 14.67 48.24 -19.20
N GLN A 132 15.94 47.94 -19.43
CA GLN A 132 16.40 46.65 -19.93
C GLN A 132 15.98 45.51 -18.98
N ARG A 133 16.12 45.71 -17.67
CA ARG A 133 15.68 44.73 -16.66
C ARG A 133 14.18 44.47 -16.68
N VAL A 134 13.35 45.50 -16.92
CA VAL A 134 11.89 45.31 -17.06
C VAL A 134 11.58 44.49 -18.30
N ASN A 135 12.24 44.76 -19.42
CA ASN A 135 12.08 44.00 -20.67
C ASN A 135 12.49 42.53 -20.50
N ASP A 136 13.63 42.28 -19.84
CA ASP A 136 14.10 40.91 -19.56
C ASP A 136 13.11 40.18 -18.63
N ALA A 137 12.64 40.84 -17.56
CA ALA A 137 11.65 40.25 -16.65
C ALA A 137 10.31 39.99 -17.33
N GLU A 138 9.86 40.84 -18.26
CA GLU A 138 8.64 40.63 -19.04
C GLU A 138 8.77 39.44 -19.99
N ARG A 139 9.93 39.28 -20.64
CA ARG A 139 10.22 38.11 -21.47
C ARG A 139 10.16 36.83 -20.64
N ASP A 140 10.84 36.81 -19.49
CA ASP A 140 10.88 35.64 -18.61
C ASP A 140 9.48 35.29 -18.07
N ARG A 141 8.68 36.31 -17.74
CA ARG A 141 7.27 36.19 -17.36
C ARG A 141 6.45 35.53 -18.48
N GLY A 142 6.60 35.97 -19.72
CA GLY A 142 5.89 35.40 -20.88
C GLY A 142 6.26 33.94 -21.19
N ILE A 143 7.53 33.57 -20.99
CA ILE A 143 7.99 32.17 -21.10
C ILE A 143 7.33 31.33 -20.00
N ALA A 144 7.40 31.77 -18.75
CA ALA A 144 6.81 31.06 -17.61
C ALA A 144 5.28 30.93 -17.73
N GLU A 145 4.60 31.95 -18.27
CA GLU A 145 3.17 31.94 -18.56
C GLU A 145 2.82 30.85 -19.58
N THR A 146 3.59 30.78 -20.67
CA THR A 146 3.38 29.80 -21.73
C THR A 146 3.61 28.37 -21.21
N GLU A 147 4.67 28.16 -20.43
CA GLU A 147 4.96 26.87 -19.78
C GLU A 147 3.83 26.45 -18.82
N HIS A 148 3.36 27.37 -17.97
CA HIS A 148 2.25 27.10 -17.05
C HIS A 148 0.97 26.75 -17.81
N ARG A 149 0.63 27.50 -18.87
CA ARG A 149 -0.54 27.23 -19.71
C ARG A 149 -0.48 25.86 -20.35
N ILE A 150 0.67 25.46 -20.91
CA ILE A 150 0.87 24.13 -21.50
C ILE A 150 0.70 23.05 -20.43
N ALA A 151 1.23 23.26 -19.22
CA ALA A 151 1.09 22.31 -18.12
C ALA A 151 -0.38 22.15 -17.70
N CYS A 152 -1.15 23.24 -17.62
CA CYS A 152 -2.59 23.20 -17.34
C CYS A 152 -3.36 22.38 -18.38
N VAL A 153 -3.13 22.60 -19.67
CA VAL A 153 -3.78 21.83 -20.75
C VAL A 153 -3.45 20.33 -20.64
N LYS A 154 -2.19 19.98 -20.32
CA LYS A 154 -1.80 18.58 -20.10
C LYS A 154 -2.52 17.99 -18.88
N HIS A 155 -2.64 18.75 -17.80
CA HIS A 155 -3.34 18.32 -16.60
C HIS A 155 -4.83 18.09 -16.85
N GLU A 156 -5.49 19.00 -17.58
CA GLU A 156 -6.89 18.86 -18.00
C GLU A 156 -7.10 17.60 -18.85
N ALA A 157 -6.24 17.35 -19.83
CA ALA A 157 -6.30 16.14 -20.66
C ALA A 157 -6.11 14.86 -19.82
N ALA A 158 -5.17 14.86 -18.88
CA ALA A 158 -4.96 13.73 -17.97
C ALA A 158 -6.17 13.49 -17.06
N ASN A 159 -6.77 14.56 -16.52
CA ASN A 159 -7.99 14.47 -15.72
C ASN A 159 -9.19 13.97 -16.54
N ALA A 160 -9.35 14.43 -17.78
CA ALA A 160 -10.40 13.94 -18.67
C ALA A 160 -10.28 12.43 -18.91
N LYS A 161 -9.04 11.92 -19.10
CA LYS A 161 -8.77 10.49 -19.21
C LYS A 161 -9.15 9.73 -17.93
N VAL A 162 -8.80 10.26 -16.76
CA VAL A 162 -9.19 9.67 -15.46
C VAL A 162 -10.72 9.59 -15.33
N GLN A 163 -11.43 10.67 -15.66
CA GLN A 163 -12.89 10.71 -15.60
C GLN A 163 -13.54 9.72 -16.58
N SER A 164 -12.99 9.59 -17.79
CA SER A 164 -13.45 8.60 -18.77
C SER A 164 -13.30 7.18 -18.23
N LEU A 165 -12.10 6.82 -17.75
CA LEU A 165 -11.82 5.51 -17.19
C LEU A 165 -12.62 5.24 -15.92
N GLN A 166 -12.90 6.24 -15.10
CA GLN A 166 -13.75 6.11 -13.92
C GLN A 166 -15.18 5.73 -14.29
N LYS A 167 -15.73 6.32 -15.36
CA LYS A 167 -17.07 5.99 -15.88
C LYS A 167 -17.09 4.59 -16.48
N GLU A 168 -16.12 4.27 -17.32
CA GLU A 168 -16.02 2.98 -18.03
C GLU A 168 -15.78 1.81 -17.05
N LEU A 169 -14.85 1.98 -16.11
CA LEU A 169 -14.39 0.92 -15.21
C LEU A 169 -15.06 0.94 -13.84
N LYS A 170 -16.16 1.69 -13.65
CA LYS A 170 -16.85 1.86 -12.35
C LYS A 170 -17.04 0.54 -11.61
N ARG A 171 -17.57 -0.49 -12.28
CA ARG A 171 -17.80 -1.82 -11.70
C ARG A 171 -16.49 -2.52 -11.33
N ALA A 172 -15.46 -2.42 -12.18
CA ALA A 172 -14.16 -3.03 -11.93
C ALA A 172 -13.46 -2.39 -10.73
N ILE A 173 -13.52 -1.05 -10.59
CA ILE A 173 -12.97 -0.30 -9.47
C ILE A 173 -13.65 -0.71 -8.15
N THR A 174 -14.98 -0.70 -8.12
CA THR A 174 -15.74 -1.11 -6.93
C THR A 174 -15.48 -2.57 -6.57
N LYS A 175 -15.46 -3.46 -7.57
CA LYS A 175 -15.20 -4.89 -7.36
C LYS A 175 -13.78 -5.14 -6.87
N SER A 176 -12.78 -4.44 -7.40
CA SER A 176 -11.39 -4.54 -6.94
C SER A 176 -11.26 -4.15 -5.48
N SER A 177 -11.78 -2.97 -5.08
CA SER A 177 -11.75 -2.50 -3.70
C SER A 177 -12.47 -3.46 -2.72
N LEU A 178 -13.69 -3.88 -3.05
CA LEU A 178 -14.44 -4.82 -2.22
C LEU A 178 -13.79 -6.21 -2.17
N SER A 179 -13.22 -6.67 -3.28
CA SER A 179 -12.53 -7.96 -3.34
C SER A 179 -11.28 -7.96 -2.50
N ILE A 180 -10.47 -6.90 -2.55
CA ILE A 180 -9.28 -6.73 -1.69
C ILE A 180 -9.68 -6.86 -0.22
N ARG A 181 -10.68 -6.09 0.23
CA ARG A 181 -11.15 -6.14 1.62
C ARG A 181 -11.67 -7.52 2.03
N ARG A 182 -12.51 -8.14 1.20
CA ARG A 182 -13.06 -9.48 1.47
C ARG A 182 -11.97 -10.54 1.51
N SER A 183 -10.99 -10.46 0.63
CA SER A 183 -9.88 -11.39 0.59
C SER A 183 -8.98 -11.27 1.82
N LEU A 184 -8.68 -10.05 2.27
CA LEU A 184 -7.95 -9.83 3.52
C LEU A 184 -8.66 -10.45 4.73
N MET A 185 -9.98 -10.25 4.84
CA MET A 185 -10.79 -10.88 5.90
C MET A 185 -10.73 -12.41 5.84
N LYS A 186 -10.82 -13.01 4.64
CA LYS A 186 -10.72 -14.46 4.49
C LYS A 186 -9.34 -14.99 4.84
N MET A 187 -8.27 -14.31 4.43
CA MET A 187 -6.91 -14.70 4.79
C MET A 187 -6.67 -14.59 6.29
N SER A 188 -7.18 -13.54 6.94
CA SER A 188 -7.14 -13.39 8.39
C SER A 188 -7.91 -14.51 9.11
N ASN A 189 -9.09 -14.88 8.61
CA ASN A 189 -9.85 -16.00 9.18
C ASN A 189 -9.11 -17.35 9.04
N ILE A 190 -8.49 -17.61 7.89
CA ILE A 190 -7.65 -18.80 7.70
C ILE A 190 -6.50 -18.78 8.70
N LEU A 191 -5.80 -17.66 8.83
CA LEU A 191 -4.70 -17.53 9.79
C LEU A 191 -5.14 -17.90 11.22
N SER A 192 -6.28 -17.35 11.68
CA SER A 192 -6.81 -17.67 13.01
C SER A 192 -7.19 -19.14 13.17
N GLN A 193 -7.69 -19.81 12.11
CA GLN A 193 -7.96 -21.27 12.17
C GLN A 193 -6.67 -22.07 12.38
N HIS A 194 -5.57 -21.66 11.76
CA HIS A 194 -4.26 -22.29 11.97
C HIS A 194 -3.72 -22.00 13.38
N GLU A 195 -3.83 -20.76 13.85
CA GLU A 195 -3.40 -20.38 15.21
C GLU A 195 -4.10 -21.20 16.30
N LEU A 196 -5.41 -21.47 16.14
CA LEU A 196 -6.17 -22.29 17.08
C LEU A 196 -5.68 -23.74 17.15
N MET A 197 -5.07 -24.28 16.09
CA MET A 197 -4.51 -25.64 16.08
C MET A 197 -3.19 -25.75 16.85
N PHE A 198 -2.52 -24.63 17.13
CA PHE A 198 -1.26 -24.59 17.87
C PHE A 198 -1.44 -24.22 19.34
N LEU A 199 -2.67 -23.99 19.79
CA LEU A 199 -2.94 -23.78 21.22
C LEU A 199 -2.74 -25.10 21.97
N PRO A 200 -1.94 -25.10 23.06
CA PRO A 200 -1.86 -26.27 23.93
C PRO A 200 -3.24 -26.50 24.58
N TYR A 201 -3.75 -27.73 24.47
CA TYR A 201 -4.91 -28.20 25.23
C TYR A 201 -4.53 -28.46 26.70
#